data_AF-A0AAE6G605-F1
#
_entry.id   AF-A0AAE6G605-F1
#
_cell.length_a   1.000
_cell.length_b   1.000
_cell.length_c   1.000
_cell.angle_alpha   90.00
_cell.angle_beta   90.00
_cell.angle_gamma   90.00
#
_symmetry.space_group_name_H-M   'P 1'
#
loop_
_entity.id
_entity.type
_entity.pdbx_description
1 polymer ?
#
loop_
_entity_poly.entity_id
_entity_poly.type
_entity_poly.pdbx_seq_one_letter_code
_entity_poly.pdbx_strand_id
1 'polypeptide(L)'
;MSAHGSNGALRIFLDTEAAPRTWGYRITGTGPESGVIDSLDALADVLSRHGDLLTDLPWTELPTFGGPPPPHTTDVWSWDAQRLLVGTRPDLLRLIPRDSPDVPRRELPSL
;
A
#
# COMPACT_ATOMS: atom_id res chain seq x y z
N MET A 1 -1.17 9.82 31.13
CA MET A 1 -2.20 8.91 30.60
C MET A 1 -1.92 8.73 29.12
N SER A 2 -1.11 7.73 28.77
CA SER A 2 -0.68 7.49 27.39
C SER A 2 -1.74 6.61 26.73
N ALA A 3 -2.54 7.19 25.85
CA ALA A 3 -3.63 6.52 25.19
C ALA A 3 -3.12 5.47 24.18
N HIS A 4 -3.62 4.25 24.34
CA HIS A 4 -3.78 3.21 23.32
C HIS A 4 -2.55 2.91 22.46
N GLY A 5 -1.66 2.08 23.01
CA GLY A 5 -0.86 1.21 22.15
C GLY A 5 -1.82 0.29 21.41
N SER A 6 -2.03 0.54 20.12
CA SER A 6 -2.75 -0.37 19.24
C SER A 6 -2.10 -1.75 19.39
N ASN A 7 -2.78 -2.68 20.04
CA ASN A 7 -2.22 -3.98 20.43
C ASN A 7 -2.25 -4.96 19.24
N GLY A 8 -1.96 -4.46 18.05
CA GLY A 8 -2.16 -5.16 16.78
C GLY A 8 -1.23 -4.67 15.70
N ALA A 9 -0.92 -5.56 14.75
CA ALA A 9 -0.04 -5.28 13.62
C ALA A 9 -0.71 -5.71 12.32
N LEU A 10 -0.60 -4.88 11.28
CA LEU A 10 -0.99 -5.23 9.92
C LEU A 10 0.18 -5.88 9.21
N ARG A 11 -0.02 -7.10 8.69
CA ARG A 11 0.95 -7.81 7.87
C ARG A 11 0.36 -8.08 6.49
N ILE A 12 1.03 -7.58 5.45
CA ILE A 12 0.74 -7.90 4.06
C ILE A 12 1.76 -8.94 3.60
N PHE A 13 1.30 -9.98 2.90
CA PHE A 13 2.15 -11.10 2.47
C PHE A 13 1.63 -11.71 1.18
N LEU A 14 2.55 -12.28 0.39
CA LEU A 14 2.19 -13.12 -0.73
C LEU A 14 1.85 -14.52 -0.20
N ASP A 15 0.61 -14.95 -0.39
CA ASP A 15 0.18 -16.31 -0.07
C ASP A 15 0.62 -17.24 -1.22
N THR A 16 1.70 -17.98 -0.96
CA THR A 16 2.30 -18.90 -1.94
C THR A 16 1.59 -20.25 -2.01
N GLU A 17 0.75 -20.55 -1.01
CA GLU A 17 0.02 -21.81 -0.90
C GLU A 17 -1.33 -21.75 -1.66
N ALA A 18 -1.89 -20.55 -1.84
CA ALA A 18 -3.06 -20.30 -2.67
C ALA A 18 -2.76 -20.58 -4.16
N ALA A 19 -3.75 -21.15 -4.85
CA ALA A 19 -3.71 -21.40 -6.29
C ALA A 19 -4.93 -20.71 -6.95
N PRO A 20 -4.75 -19.59 -7.68
CA PRO A 20 -3.48 -18.90 -7.97
C PRO A 20 -2.88 -18.20 -6.75
N ARG A 21 -1.57 -17.96 -6.79
CA ARG A 21 -0.86 -17.16 -5.76
C ARG A 21 -1.50 -15.79 -5.69
N THR A 22 -1.83 -15.36 -4.48
CA THR A 22 -2.52 -14.10 -4.26
C THR A 22 -1.90 -13.37 -3.09
N TRP A 23 -2.03 -12.05 -3.06
CA TRP A 23 -1.65 -11.29 -1.89
C TRP A 23 -2.76 -11.36 -0.85
N GLY A 24 -2.36 -11.38 0.40
CA GLY A 24 -3.26 -11.36 1.54
C GLY A 24 -2.78 -10.39 2.60
N TYR A 25 -3.68 -10.06 3.51
CA TYR A 25 -3.33 -9.36 4.73
C TYR A 25 -3.84 -10.11 5.96
N ARG A 26 -3.18 -9.87 7.07
CA ARG A 26 -3.60 -10.33 8.38
C ARG A 26 -3.35 -9.24 9.41
N ILE A 27 -4.34 -9.00 10.25
CA ILE A 27 -4.28 -8.12 11.39
C ILE A 27 -4.24 -8.99 12.64
N THR A 28 -3.25 -8.74 13.49
CA THR A 28 -3.17 -9.35 14.81
C THR A 28 -3.71 -8.40 15.87
N GLY A 29 -4.07 -8.90 17.06
CA GLY A 29 -4.54 -8.07 18.19
C GLY A 29 -6.00 -8.26 18.55
N THR A 30 -6.59 -7.24 19.17
CA THR A 30 -8.02 -7.20 19.51
C THR A 30 -8.85 -6.91 18.26
N GLY A 31 -9.44 -7.96 17.69
CA GLY A 31 -10.17 -7.91 16.42
C GLY A 31 -9.35 -8.45 15.25
N PRO A 32 -8.94 -9.74 15.29
CA PRO A 32 -8.17 -10.32 14.20
C PRO A 32 -9.02 -10.34 12.92
N GLU A 33 -8.44 -9.84 11.85
CA GLU A 33 -9.05 -9.77 10.52
C GLU A 33 -8.03 -10.24 9.48
N SER A 34 -8.51 -10.87 8.43
CA SER A 34 -7.68 -11.27 7.29
C SER A 34 -8.50 -11.31 6.03
N GLY A 35 -7.87 -11.01 4.91
CA GLY A 35 -8.51 -11.04 3.61
C GLY A 35 -7.51 -11.11 2.48
N VAL A 36 -8.05 -11.17 1.26
CA VAL A 36 -7.29 -11.20 0.01
C VAL A 36 -7.10 -9.77 -0.50
N ILE A 37 -5.97 -9.52 -1.16
CA ILE A 37 -5.64 -8.30 -1.87
C ILE A 37 -5.40 -8.67 -3.34
N ASP A 38 -6.46 -8.68 -4.14
CA ASP A 38 -6.39 -9.00 -5.58
C ASP A 38 -6.25 -7.76 -6.48
N SER A 39 -6.43 -6.56 -5.91
CA SER A 39 -6.53 -5.32 -6.66
C SER A 39 -5.94 -4.12 -5.89
N LEU A 40 -5.63 -3.07 -6.63
CA LEU A 40 -5.11 -1.82 -6.06
C LEU A 40 -6.12 -1.15 -5.12
N ASP A 41 -7.42 -1.26 -5.43
CA ASP A 41 -8.49 -0.77 -4.55
C ASP A 41 -8.54 -1.55 -3.23
N ALA A 42 -8.42 -2.88 -3.28
CA ALA A 42 -8.37 -3.71 -2.07
C ALA A 42 -7.16 -3.34 -1.19
N LEU A 43 -6.00 -3.08 -1.80
CA LEU A 43 -4.83 -2.61 -1.07
C LEU A 43 -5.07 -1.23 -0.44
N ALA A 44 -5.60 -0.28 -1.20
CA ALA A 44 -5.86 1.07 -0.72
C ALA A 44 -6.88 1.08 0.43
N ASP A 45 -7.91 0.23 0.36
CA ASP A 45 -8.91 0.08 1.41
C ASP A 45 -8.29 -0.46 2.71
N VAL A 46 -7.47 -1.53 2.63
CA VAL A 46 -6.75 -2.08 3.79
C VAL A 46 -5.84 -1.04 4.43
N LEU A 47 -5.07 -0.32 3.60
CA LEU A 47 -4.16 0.72 4.10
C LEU A 47 -4.90 1.93 4.67
N SER A 48 -6.05 2.30 4.10
CA SER A 48 -6.87 3.40 4.63
C SER A 48 -7.49 3.05 5.99
N ARG A 49 -7.80 1.78 6.26
CA ARG A 49 -8.43 1.34 7.50
C ARG A 49 -7.41 0.98 8.59
N HIS A 50 -6.28 0.41 8.19
CA HIS A 50 -5.34 -0.24 9.10
C HIS A 50 -3.89 0.17 8.89
N GLY A 51 -3.63 1.16 8.03
CA GLY A 51 -2.28 1.60 7.71
C GLY A 51 -1.47 2.11 8.91
N ASP A 52 -2.13 2.65 9.94
CA ASP A 52 -1.49 3.02 11.21
C ASP A 52 -0.86 1.83 11.96
N LEU A 53 -1.30 0.59 11.65
CA LEU A 53 -0.77 -0.64 12.22
C LEU A 53 0.41 -1.21 11.41
N LEU A 54 0.84 -0.53 10.36
CA LEU A 54 1.94 -0.95 9.50
C LEU A 54 3.27 -0.54 10.14
N THR A 55 3.71 -1.30 11.16
CA THR A 55 4.87 -0.93 11.99
C THR A 55 6.21 -1.49 11.51
N ASP A 56 6.20 -2.55 10.69
CA ASP A 56 7.40 -3.37 10.40
C ASP A 56 7.59 -3.72 8.92
N LEU A 57 6.67 -3.33 8.05
CA LEU A 57 6.80 -3.61 6.62
C LEU A 57 7.71 -2.54 6.01
N PRO A 58 8.82 -2.89 5.35
CA PRO A 58 9.50 -1.92 4.50
C PRO A 58 8.49 -1.55 3.42
N TRP A 59 8.06 -0.30 3.45
CA TRP A 59 6.92 0.16 2.68
C TRP A 59 7.11 0.00 1.15
N THR A 60 8.31 -0.35 0.71
CA THR A 60 8.69 -0.69 -0.66
C THR A 60 8.26 -2.09 -1.13
N GLU A 61 7.70 -2.95 -0.27
CA GLU A 61 7.37 -4.37 -0.60
C GLU A 61 5.87 -4.63 -0.85
N LEU A 62 5.10 -3.59 -1.19
CA LEU A 62 3.67 -3.75 -1.45
C LEU A 62 3.39 -4.42 -2.81
N PRO A 63 2.27 -5.17 -2.93
CA PRO A 63 1.86 -5.77 -4.19
C PRO A 63 1.68 -4.75 -5.29
N THR A 64 1.90 -5.18 -6.52
CA THR A 64 1.56 -4.41 -7.73
C THR A 64 0.65 -5.26 -8.60
N PHE A 65 -0.36 -4.65 -9.21
CA PHE A 65 -1.47 -5.36 -9.85
C PHE A 65 -1.37 -5.31 -11.38
N GLY A 66 -0.13 -5.33 -11.88
CA GLY A 66 0.20 -5.25 -13.30
C GLY A 66 0.41 -3.83 -13.82
N GLY A 67 0.59 -3.72 -15.13
CA GLY A 67 1.03 -2.48 -15.77
C GLY A 67 2.54 -2.25 -15.67
N PRO A 68 3.10 -1.37 -16.51
CA PRO A 68 4.52 -1.07 -16.46
C PRO A 68 4.89 -0.38 -15.14
N PRO A 69 6.10 -0.62 -14.61
CA PRO A 69 6.59 0.13 -13.47
C PRO A 69 6.59 1.63 -13.82
N PRO A 70 6.14 2.51 -12.91
CA PRO A 70 6.18 3.94 -13.16
C PRO A 70 7.65 4.40 -13.30
N PRO A 71 7.91 5.45 -14.11
CA PRO A 71 9.28 5.94 -14.35
C PRO A 71 9.96 6.47 -13.08
N HIS A 72 9.16 6.83 -12.08
CA HIS A 72 9.60 7.26 -10.76
C HIS A 72 8.77 6.54 -9.70
N THR A 73 9.43 6.07 -8.65
CA THR A 73 8.80 5.36 -7.53
C THR A 73 8.85 6.15 -6.22
N THR A 74 9.42 7.36 -6.23
CA THR A 74 9.38 8.26 -5.07
C THR A 74 7.93 8.53 -4.71
N ASP A 75 7.57 8.29 -3.46
CA ASP A 75 6.20 8.41 -2.95
C ASP A 75 5.17 7.55 -3.69
N VAL A 76 5.60 6.57 -4.50
CA VAL A 76 4.73 5.57 -5.13
C VAL A 76 4.88 4.26 -4.40
N TRP A 77 3.78 3.77 -3.85
CA TRP A 77 3.73 2.58 -3.00
C TRP A 77 3.29 1.34 -3.76
N SER A 78 2.37 1.50 -4.70
CA SER A 78 1.81 0.42 -5.50
C SER A 78 1.19 0.98 -6.78
N TRP A 79 0.88 0.13 -7.74
CA TRP A 79 0.26 0.52 -8.99
C TRP A 79 -0.53 -0.61 -9.63
N ASP A 80 -1.41 -0.23 -10.55
CA ASP A 80 -2.04 -1.11 -11.54
C ASP A 80 -1.81 -0.53 -12.95
N ALA A 81 -2.47 -1.06 -13.98
CA ALA A 81 -2.31 -0.59 -15.37
C ALA A 81 -2.79 0.87 -15.62
N GLN A 82 -3.57 1.44 -14.71
CA GLN A 82 -4.29 2.71 -14.90
C GLN A 82 -3.94 3.76 -13.84
N ARG A 83 -3.55 3.33 -12.63
CA ARG A 83 -3.45 4.16 -11.43
C ARG A 83 -2.19 3.85 -10.63
N LEU A 84 -1.82 4.82 -9.80
CA LEU A 84 -0.74 4.76 -8.82
C LEU A 84 -1.33 5.01 -7.43
N LEU A 85 -0.86 4.25 -6.45
CA LEU A 85 -1.04 4.54 -5.03
C LEU A 85 0.14 5.37 -4.57
N VAL A 86 -0.11 6.63 -4.21
CA VAL A 86 0.93 7.60 -3.88
C VAL A 86 0.74 8.21 -2.49
N GLY A 87 1.81 8.66 -1.86
CA GLY A 87 1.78 9.38 -0.59
C GLY A 87 3.09 9.25 0.18
N THR A 88 3.16 9.84 1.37
CA THR A 88 4.37 9.75 2.24
C THR A 88 4.12 8.94 3.51
N ARG A 89 2.86 8.68 3.85
CA ARG A 89 2.38 8.04 5.09
C ARG A 89 1.05 7.30 4.82
N PRO A 90 0.67 6.28 5.61
CA PRO A 90 -0.53 5.47 5.35
C PRO A 90 -1.80 6.30 5.29
N ASP A 91 -1.93 7.24 6.24
CA ASP A 91 -3.06 8.15 6.39
C ASP A 91 -3.18 9.18 5.26
N LEU A 92 -2.12 9.35 4.47
CA LEU A 92 -2.05 10.31 3.37
C LEU A 92 -2.02 9.63 1.98
N LEU A 93 -2.25 8.33 1.92
CA LEU A 93 -2.26 7.59 0.66
C LEU A 93 -3.44 8.02 -0.22
N ARG A 94 -3.17 8.13 -1.52
CA ARG A 94 -4.16 8.51 -2.53
C ARG A 94 -3.98 7.65 -3.77
N LEU A 95 -5.11 7.28 -4.39
CA LEU A 95 -5.11 6.71 -5.72
C LEU A 95 -5.22 7.83 -6.75
N ILE A 96 -4.24 7.91 -7.65
CA ILE A 96 -4.24 8.88 -8.75
C ILE A 96 -4.16 8.14 -10.10
N PRO A 97 -4.80 8.67 -11.17
CA PRO A 97 -4.56 8.18 -12.53
C PRO A 97 -3.10 8.35 -12.93
N ARG A 98 -2.57 7.42 -13.75
CA ARG A 98 -1.20 7.47 -14.27
C ARG A 98 -0.89 8.68 -15.15
N ASP A 99 -1.92 9.27 -15.76
CA ASP A 99 -1.79 10.47 -16.59
C ASP A 99 -1.99 11.77 -15.78
N SER A 100 -2.21 11.65 -14.45
CA SER A 100 -2.48 12.81 -13.61
C SER A 100 -1.30 13.79 -13.58
N PRO A 101 -1.54 15.12 -13.55
CA PRO A 101 -0.50 16.10 -13.27
C PRO A 101 0.16 15.91 -11.90
N ASP A 102 -0.56 15.32 -10.93
CA ASP A 102 -0.10 15.01 -9.57
C ASP A 102 0.85 13.80 -9.46
N VAL A 103 1.16 13.12 -10.57
CA VAL A 103 2.16 12.05 -10.55
C VAL A 103 3.49 12.65 -10.09
N PRO A 104 4.20 12.05 -9.10
CA PRO A 104 5.51 12.53 -8.67
C PRO A 104 6.47 12.64 -9.86
N ARG A 105 6.70 13.87 -10.31
CA ARG A 105 7.68 14.21 -11.34
C ARG A 105 8.89 14.73 -10.61
N ARG A 106 10.06 14.19 -10.93
CA ARG A 106 11.31 14.74 -10.41
C ARG A 106 11.43 16.18 -10.89
N GLU A 107 11.22 17.15 -9.99
CA GLU A 107 11.68 18.51 -10.19
C GLU A 107 13.21 18.43 -10.19
N LEU A 108 13.82 18.56 -11.37
CA LEU A 108 15.26 18.77 -11.45
C LEU A 108 15.55 20.07 -10.68
N PRO A 109 16.54 20.11 -9.77
CA PRO A 109 16.94 21.38 -9.19
C PRO A 109 17.34 22.30 -10.34
N SER A 110 16.65 23.44 -10.46
CA SER A 110 17.06 24.53 -11.33
C SER A 110 18.47 24.95 -10.91
N LEU A 111 19.44 24.66 -11.77
CA LEU A 111 20.84 25.09 -11.62
C LEU A 111 20.95 26.62 -11.66
#